data_AF-A0A9N9EUG3-F1
#
_entry.id   AF-A0A9N9EUG3-F1
#
_cell.length_a   1.000
_cell.length_b   1.000
_cell.length_c   1.000
_cell.angle_alpha   90.00
_cell.angle_beta   90.00
_cell.angle_gamma   90.00
#
_symmetry.space_group_name_H-M   'P 1'
#
loop_
_entity.id
_entity.type
_entity.pdbx_description
1 polymer ?
#
loop_
_entity_poly.entity_id
_entity_poly.type
_entity_poly.pdbx_seq_one_letter_code
_entity_poly.pdbx_strand_id
1 'polypeptide(L)'
;MPFGVERALYRGAKRYPMTSKKGHNYYKGTGSGSMGRHTSRGGFIIDLRKVRTYVVPDLSDNPVSEEMFFGLLVKPIKYSMSTDKYLDMVRKTFDPTGTVSTKIQKSESDAEPQKHSRPVPSESSE
;
A
#
# COMPACT_ATOMS: atom_id res chain seq x y z
N MET A 1 33.13 -40.79 -9.93
CA MET A 1 33.00 -39.77 -8.87
C MET A 1 32.81 -40.46 -7.54
N PRO A 2 33.87 -40.75 -6.77
CA PRO A 2 33.70 -41.37 -5.46
C PRO A 2 33.10 -40.37 -4.47
N PHE A 3 31.95 -40.74 -3.93
CA PHE A 3 31.36 -40.10 -2.76
C PHE A 3 32.19 -40.48 -1.53
N GLY A 4 32.71 -39.48 -0.82
CA GLY A 4 33.21 -39.63 0.54
C GLY A 4 34.69 -39.99 0.65
N VAL A 5 35.35 -39.30 1.60
CA VAL A 5 36.74 -39.49 2.07
C VAL A 5 37.78 -38.61 1.40
N GLU A 6 37.73 -37.31 1.72
CA GLU A 6 38.96 -36.51 1.90
C GLU A 6 39.06 -36.18 3.40
N ARG A 7 39.51 -37.19 4.19
CA ARG A 7 39.53 -37.24 5.67
C ARG A 7 40.83 -36.64 6.26
N ALA A 8 41.16 -35.38 5.99
CA ALA A 8 42.37 -34.78 6.61
C ALA A 8 42.32 -33.26 6.91
N LEU A 9 41.17 -32.60 6.75
CA LEU A 9 40.98 -31.23 7.25
C LEU A 9 39.77 -31.21 8.17
N TYR A 10 39.97 -30.92 9.46
CA TYR A 10 38.88 -30.64 10.39
C TYR A 10 38.07 -29.45 9.87
N ARG A 11 37.02 -29.71 9.09
CA ARG A 11 36.06 -28.69 8.70
C ARG A 11 35.17 -28.42 9.91
N GLY A 12 35.64 -27.55 10.79
CA GLY A 12 34.87 -27.04 11.93
C GLY A 12 33.60 -26.30 11.50
N ALA A 13 32.86 -25.78 12.47
CA ALA A 13 31.64 -25.01 12.21
C ALA A 13 31.93 -23.83 11.26
N LYS A 14 31.24 -23.80 10.12
CA LYS A 14 31.39 -22.75 9.12
C LYS A 14 30.59 -21.51 9.50
N ARG A 15 31.15 -20.32 9.28
CA ARG A 15 30.54 -19.00 9.55
C ARG A 15 29.52 -18.58 8.47
N TYR A 16 28.63 -19.48 8.08
CA TYR A 16 27.53 -19.17 7.16
C TYR A 16 26.31 -18.67 7.93
N PRO A 17 25.40 -17.90 7.29
CA PRO A 17 24.14 -17.54 7.92
C PRO A 17 23.41 -18.78 8.44
N MET A 18 22.95 -18.70 9.68
CA MET A 18 22.23 -19.80 10.33
C MET A 18 20.88 -20.01 9.65
N THR A 19 20.41 -21.25 9.52
CA THR A 19 19.05 -21.55 9.06
C THR A 19 18.20 -21.97 10.26
N SER A 20 16.90 -22.12 10.08
CA SER A 20 16.00 -22.62 11.13
C SER A 20 16.31 -24.06 11.59
N LYS A 21 17.21 -24.78 10.89
CA LYS A 21 17.60 -26.17 11.18
C LYS A 21 18.97 -26.30 11.84
N LYS A 22 19.67 -25.19 12.07
CA LYS A 22 21.01 -25.16 12.69
C LYS A 22 20.90 -24.60 14.12
N GLY A 23 21.73 -25.11 15.03
CA GLY A 23 21.76 -24.71 16.44
C GLY A 23 20.82 -25.54 17.32
N HIS A 24 21.19 -25.78 18.58
CA HIS A 24 20.37 -26.49 19.56
C HIS A 24 19.43 -25.50 20.26
N ASN A 25 18.12 -25.78 20.26
CA ASN A 25 17.07 -24.93 20.85
C ASN A 25 17.06 -23.46 20.34
N TYR A 26 17.60 -23.21 19.16
CA TYR A 26 17.60 -21.88 18.54
C TYR A 26 16.40 -21.72 17.61
N TYR A 27 15.45 -20.86 17.99
CA TYR A 27 14.30 -20.53 17.14
C TYR A 27 14.60 -19.30 16.27
N LYS A 28 14.80 -19.53 14.96
CA LYS A 28 15.05 -18.44 13.99
C LYS A 28 13.79 -17.92 13.29
N GLY A 29 12.84 -18.80 12.99
CA GLY A 29 11.67 -18.49 12.15
C GLY A 29 11.94 -18.57 10.64
N THR A 30 10.91 -18.25 9.85
CA THR A 30 10.85 -18.42 8.37
C THR A 30 10.41 -17.17 7.61
N GLY A 31 10.28 -16.01 8.29
CA GLY A 31 9.81 -14.77 7.65
C GLY A 31 8.29 -14.69 7.45
N SER A 32 7.51 -15.63 7.98
CA SER A 32 6.04 -15.67 7.82
C SER A 32 5.29 -14.55 8.55
N GLY A 33 5.94 -13.80 9.45
CA GLY A 33 5.31 -12.80 10.33
C GLY A 33 4.48 -13.43 11.46
N SER A 34 4.04 -12.62 12.43
CA SER A 34 3.21 -13.09 13.55
C SER A 34 1.71 -12.89 13.28
N MET A 35 0.92 -13.91 13.59
CA MET A 35 -0.56 -13.89 13.43
C MET A 35 -1.30 -13.66 14.75
N GLY A 36 -0.60 -13.25 15.80
CA GLY A 36 -1.13 -13.26 17.16
C GLY A 36 -0.07 -12.97 18.22
N ARG A 37 -0.28 -13.49 19.42
CA ARG A 37 0.62 -13.30 20.57
C ARG A 37 0.76 -14.56 21.41
N HIS A 38 1.92 -14.71 22.05
CA HIS A 38 2.09 -15.73 23.09
C HIS A 38 1.37 -15.35 24.38
N THR A 39 1.06 -16.35 25.19
CA THR A 39 0.54 -16.22 26.55
C THR A 39 1.67 -16.37 27.56
N SER A 40 1.44 -15.97 28.81
CA SER A 40 2.43 -16.11 29.89
C SER A 40 2.85 -17.56 30.15
N ARG A 41 2.00 -18.54 29.82
CA ARG A 41 2.25 -19.97 29.97
C ARG A 41 2.71 -20.65 28.66
N GLY A 42 3.18 -19.88 27.68
CA GLY A 42 3.74 -20.42 26.43
C GLY A 42 2.73 -20.84 25.36
N GLY A 43 1.43 -20.80 25.63
CA GLY A 43 0.39 -20.94 24.60
C GLY A 43 0.38 -19.78 23.59
N PHE A 44 -0.39 -19.91 22.51
CA PHE A 44 -0.49 -18.89 21.46
C PHE A 44 -1.97 -18.53 21.19
N ILE A 45 -2.28 -17.23 21.15
CA ILE A 45 -3.62 -16.71 20.84
C ILE A 45 -3.55 -16.01 19.48
N ILE A 46 -4.39 -16.45 18.55
CA ILE A 46 -4.51 -15.89 17.19
C ILE A 46 -5.32 -14.60 17.24
N ASP A 47 -4.83 -13.55 16.58
CA ASP A 47 -5.54 -12.29 16.38
C ASP A 47 -6.10 -12.25 14.96
N LEU A 48 -7.43 -12.41 14.83
CA LEU A 48 -8.12 -12.46 13.54
C LEU A 48 -7.92 -11.19 12.69
N ARG A 49 -7.61 -10.05 13.31
CA ARG A 49 -7.31 -8.81 12.59
C ARG A 49 -5.97 -8.83 11.86
N LYS A 50 -5.05 -9.73 12.25
CA LYS A 50 -3.71 -9.88 11.66
C LYS A 50 -3.61 -11.05 10.69
N VAL A 51 -4.63 -11.91 10.64
CA VAL A 51 -4.67 -13.04 9.72
C VAL A 51 -4.80 -12.51 8.30
N ARG A 52 -3.86 -12.90 7.42
CA ARG A 52 -3.89 -12.52 6.00
C ARG A 52 -5.01 -13.28 5.30
N THR A 53 -5.99 -12.55 4.76
CA THR A 53 -7.11 -13.09 3.99
C THR A 53 -6.97 -12.72 2.52
N TYR A 54 -7.17 -13.68 1.63
CA TYR A 54 -7.26 -13.44 0.19
C TYR A 54 -8.73 -13.24 -0.19
N VAL A 55 -9.10 -12.01 -0.53
CA VAL A 55 -10.45 -11.68 -0.98
C VAL A 55 -10.54 -12.00 -2.47
N VAL A 56 -11.33 -13.02 -2.79
CA VAL A 56 -11.55 -13.46 -4.17
C VAL A 56 -12.79 -12.73 -4.72
N PRO A 57 -12.69 -12.00 -5.85
CA PRO A 57 -13.86 -11.39 -6.50
C PRO A 57 -14.73 -12.47 -7.14
N ASP A 58 -16.00 -12.16 -7.39
CA ASP A 58 -16.86 -13.03 -8.21
C ASP A 58 -16.32 -13.04 -9.65
N LEU A 59 -16.15 -14.25 -10.21
CA LEU A 59 -15.58 -14.47 -11.53
C LEU A 59 -16.62 -14.97 -12.55
N SER A 60 -17.90 -14.99 -12.19
CA SER A 60 -18.97 -15.53 -13.03
C SER A 60 -19.08 -14.81 -14.39
N ASP A 61 -18.87 -13.49 -14.41
CA ASP A 61 -18.92 -12.65 -15.62
C ASP A 61 -17.52 -12.14 -16.02
N ASN A 62 -16.53 -13.04 -16.14
CA ASN A 62 -15.16 -12.64 -16.50
C ASN A 62 -14.96 -12.58 -18.04
N PRO A 63 -14.79 -11.39 -18.65
CA PRO A 63 -14.51 -11.27 -20.08
C PRO A 63 -13.05 -11.60 -20.45
N VAL A 64 -12.17 -11.79 -19.46
CA VAL A 64 -10.73 -12.02 -19.68
C VAL A 64 -10.44 -13.51 -19.55
N SER A 65 -10.47 -14.23 -20.67
CA SER A 65 -9.98 -15.60 -20.77
C SER A 65 -8.45 -15.64 -20.93
N GLU A 66 -7.80 -16.73 -20.49
CA GLU A 66 -6.35 -16.93 -20.65
C GLU A 66 -5.89 -16.82 -22.12
N GLU A 67 -6.80 -17.10 -23.06
CA GLU A 67 -6.56 -17.00 -24.51
C GLU A 67 -6.45 -15.53 -25.00
N MET A 68 -7.03 -14.56 -24.28
CA MET A 68 -6.97 -13.13 -24.62
C MET A 68 -5.59 -12.51 -24.33
N PHE A 69 -4.66 -13.22 -23.67
CA PHE A 69 -3.31 -12.74 -23.39
C PHE A 69 -2.38 -12.71 -24.64
N PHE A 70 -2.80 -13.29 -25.78
CA PHE A 70 -1.99 -13.39 -27.00
C PHE A 70 -2.36 -12.39 -28.12
N GLY A 71 -2.71 -11.15 -27.76
CA GLY A 71 -2.86 -10.05 -28.74
C GLY A 71 -1.52 -9.40 -29.11
N LEU A 72 -0.79 -9.99 -30.05
CA LEU A 72 0.60 -9.65 -30.41
C LEU A 72 0.88 -8.24 -31.00
N LEU A 73 -0.09 -7.32 -31.07
CA LEU A 73 0.04 -6.05 -31.82
C LEU A 73 -0.58 -4.80 -31.14
N VAL A 74 -0.85 -4.84 -29.84
CA VAL A 74 -1.30 -3.63 -29.13
C VAL A 74 -0.09 -2.89 -28.57
N LYS A 75 0.14 -1.65 -29.03
CA LYS A 75 1.21 -0.80 -28.51
C LYS A 75 1.00 -0.58 -27.00
N PRO A 76 2.05 -0.70 -26.16
CA PRO A 76 1.91 -0.50 -24.72
C PRO A 76 1.48 0.93 -24.45
N ILE A 77 0.29 1.09 -23.86
CA ILE A 77 -0.22 2.40 -23.45
C ILE A 77 0.54 2.80 -22.17
N LYS A 78 1.31 3.89 -22.22
CA LYS A 78 1.98 4.45 -21.05
C LYS A 78 1.00 5.34 -20.29
N TYR A 79 0.45 4.81 -19.20
CA TYR A 79 -0.40 5.60 -18.30
C TYR A 79 0.48 6.40 -17.33
N SER A 80 0.75 7.67 -17.65
CA SER A 80 1.19 8.66 -16.67
C SER A 80 0.06 9.65 -16.40
N MET A 81 -0.57 9.50 -15.24
CA MET A 81 -1.59 10.42 -14.76
C MET A 81 -0.88 11.61 -14.10
N SER A 82 -0.89 12.78 -14.75
CA SER A 82 -0.58 14.03 -14.08
C SER A 82 -1.79 14.52 -13.28
N THR A 83 -1.56 15.33 -12.25
CA THR A 83 -2.62 15.92 -11.42
C THR A 83 -3.67 16.65 -12.25
N ASP A 84 -3.27 17.41 -13.27
CA ASP A 84 -4.20 18.16 -14.12
C ASP A 84 -5.11 17.22 -14.93
N LYS A 85 -4.55 16.13 -15.46
CA LYS A 85 -5.32 15.10 -16.19
C LYS A 85 -6.29 14.37 -15.27
N TYR A 86 -5.93 14.16 -14.00
CA TYR A 86 -6.82 13.57 -13.01
C TYR A 86 -7.98 14.51 -12.66
N LEU A 87 -7.69 15.79 -12.40
CA LEU A 87 -8.71 16.80 -12.11
C LEU A 87 -9.68 16.97 -13.29
N ASP A 88 -9.17 17.00 -14.51
CA ASP A 88 -10.01 17.07 -15.72
C ASP A 88 -10.89 15.82 -15.89
N MET A 89 -10.37 14.63 -15.58
CA MET A 89 -11.18 13.40 -15.60
C MET A 89 -12.29 13.46 -14.56
N VAL A 90 -11.98 13.85 -13.32
CA VAL A 90 -12.95 13.97 -12.22
C VAL A 90 -14.03 14.99 -12.56
N ARG A 91 -13.66 16.15 -13.11
CA ARG A 91 -14.63 17.17 -13.56
C ARG A 91 -15.56 16.63 -14.63
N LYS A 92 -15.05 15.84 -15.58
CA LYS A 92 -15.85 15.24 -16.66
C LYS A 92 -16.79 14.14 -16.17
N THR A 93 -16.39 13.36 -15.16
CA THR A 93 -17.21 12.27 -14.63
C THR A 93 -18.27 12.73 -13.64
N PHE A 94 -17.95 13.69 -12.78
CA PHE A 94 -18.88 14.18 -11.74
C PHE A 94 -19.73 15.37 -12.19
N ASP A 95 -19.19 16.29 -12.99
CA ASP A 95 -19.87 17.52 -13.43
C ASP A 95 -19.73 17.75 -14.94
N PRO A 96 -20.29 16.87 -15.79
CA PRO A 96 -20.06 16.90 -17.25
C PRO A 96 -20.52 18.20 -17.91
N THR A 97 -21.50 18.88 -17.33
CA THR A 97 -22.07 20.15 -17.83
C THR A 97 -21.39 21.39 -17.22
N GLY A 98 -20.46 21.24 -16.28
CA GLY A 98 -19.71 22.34 -15.63
C GLY A 98 -20.57 23.33 -14.82
N THR A 99 -21.84 22.99 -14.56
CA THR A 99 -22.81 23.90 -13.93
C THR A 99 -22.51 24.17 -12.45
N VAL A 100 -21.92 23.22 -11.73
CA VAL A 100 -21.54 23.38 -10.32
C VAL A 100 -20.33 24.31 -10.20
N SER A 101 -19.29 24.07 -11.00
CA SER A 101 -18.06 24.89 -11.02
C SER A 101 -18.31 26.35 -11.37
N THR A 102 -19.18 26.62 -12.35
CA THR A 102 -19.52 28.00 -12.78
C THR A 102 -20.34 28.75 -11.74
N LYS A 103 -21.21 28.05 -10.98
CA LYS A 103 -21.92 28.63 -9.84
C LYS A 103 -21.00 29.02 -8.69
N ILE A 104 -20.00 28.17 -8.38
CA ILE A 104 -19.01 28.44 -7.34
C ILE A 104 -18.18 29.67 -7.68
N GLN A 105 -17.64 29.78 -8.90
CA GLN A 105 -16.86 30.94 -9.32
C GLN A 105 -17.66 32.24 -9.31
N LYS A 106 -18.94 32.20 -9.71
CA LYS A 106 -19.82 33.36 -9.67
C LYS A 106 -20.11 33.81 -8.23
N SER A 107 -20.31 32.87 -7.30
CA SER A 107 -20.49 33.21 -5.89
C SER A 107 -19.24 33.78 -5.23
N GLU A 108 -18.04 33.42 -5.69
CA GLU A 108 -16.77 33.97 -5.20
C GLU A 108 -16.47 35.37 -5.77
N SER A 109 -16.84 35.64 -7.03
CA SER A 109 -16.70 36.98 -7.63
C SER A 109 -17.70 37.98 -7.08
N ASP A 110 -18.90 37.51 -6.73
CA ASP A 110 -19.99 38.34 -6.18
C ASP A 110 -19.85 38.52 -4.66
N ALA A 111 -18.96 37.76 -4.00
CA ALA A 111 -18.66 37.94 -2.59
C ALA A 111 -17.78 39.19 -2.40
N GLU A 112 -18.37 40.27 -1.88
CA GLU A 112 -17.59 41.43 -1.45
C GLU A 112 -16.48 40.99 -0.49
N PRO A 113 -15.23 41.48 -0.67
CA PRO A 113 -14.16 41.16 0.26
C PRO A 113 -14.56 41.68 1.62
N GLN A 114 -14.86 40.77 2.56
CA GLN A 114 -15.13 41.15 3.93
C GLN A 114 -13.87 41.81 4.47
N LYS A 115 -13.89 43.15 4.51
CA LYS A 115 -12.90 43.96 5.21
C LYS A 115 -13.00 43.57 6.68
N HIS A 116 -12.20 42.60 7.11
CA HIS A 116 -11.94 42.41 8.53
C HIS A 116 -11.21 43.65 9.02
N SER A 117 -11.98 44.65 9.45
CA SER A 117 -11.48 45.72 10.28
C SER A 117 -10.94 45.06 11.54
N ARG A 118 -9.61 44.96 11.64
CA ARG A 118 -8.98 44.61 12.90
C ARG A 118 -9.43 45.67 13.91
N PRO A 119 -10.00 45.31 15.07
CA PRO A 119 -10.30 46.29 16.09
C PRO A 119 -8.99 46.99 16.50
N VAL A 120 -8.97 48.32 16.41
CA VAL A 120 -7.86 49.14 16.89
C VAL A 120 -7.82 48.98 18.42
N PRO A 121 -6.69 48.59 19.02
CA PRO A 121 -6.60 48.52 20.47
C PRO A 121 -6.81 49.92 21.05
N SER A 122 -7.78 50.06 21.96
CA SER A 122 -7.97 51.29 22.72
C SER A 122 -6.80 51.45 23.69
N GLU A 123 -5.97 52.47 23.48
CA GLU A 123 -5.02 52.94 24.48
C GLU A 123 -5.82 53.47 25.69
N SER A 124 -5.87 52.69 26.76
CA SER A 124 -6.29 53.17 28.07
C SER A 124 -5.04 53.65 28.81
N SER A 125 -4.88 54.97 28.83
CA SER A 125 -4.08 55.71 29.79
C SER A 125 -4.63 55.48 31.20
N GLU A 126 -3.82 54.89 32.08
CA GLU A 126 -3.70 55.16 33.53
C GLU A 126 -2.56 54.33 34.12
#